data_AF-A0A7V8Y8E8-F1
#
_entry.id   AF-A0A7V8Y8E8-F1
#
_cell.length_a   1.000
_cell.length_b   1.000
_cell.length_c   1.000
_cell.angle_alpha   90.00
_cell.angle_beta   90.00
_cell.angle_gamma   90.00
#
_symmetry.space_group_name_H-M   'P 1'
#
loop_
_entity.id
_entity.type
_entity.pdbx_description
1 polymer ?
#
loop_
_entity_poly.entity_id
_entity_poly.type
_entity_poly.pdbx_seq_one_letter_code
_entity_poly.pdbx_strand_id
1 'polypeptide(L)' 'SCREQANAAGVEGSAQNLDDGRVEVVLEGDRDAVERVIEWCRQGPEGARVKSLEVDDERPRGESGFTLG' A
#
# COMPACT_ATOMS: atom_id res chain seq x y z
N SER A 1 9.62 4.27 0.82
CA SER A 1 8.23 4.69 1.12
C SER A 1 7.26 3.77 0.39
N CYS A 2 6.00 3.69 0.82
CA CYS A 2 5.01 2.80 0.18
C CYS A 2 4.88 3.09 -1.33
N ARG A 3 4.82 4.38 -1.70
CA ARG A 3 4.84 4.83 -3.09
C ARG A 3 5.99 4.29 -3.92
N GLU A 4 7.22 4.27 -3.38
CA GLU A 4 8.38 3.74 -4.13
C GLU A 4 8.27 2.25 -4.40
N GLN A 5 7.72 1.48 -3.45
CA GLN A 5 7.52 0.04 -3.62
C GLN A 5 6.39 -0.25 -4.60
N ALA A 6 5.30 0.50 -4.53
CA ALA A 6 4.20 0.41 -5.48
C ALA A 6 4.68 0.72 -6.90
N ASN A 7 5.41 1.84 -7.09
CA ASN A 7 5.98 2.20 -8.39
C ASN A 7 6.95 1.13 -8.92
N ALA A 8 7.81 0.56 -8.06
CA ALA A 8 8.74 -0.50 -8.46
C ALA A 8 8.02 -1.79 -8.87
N ALA A 9 6.85 -2.06 -8.29
CA ALA A 9 6.02 -3.22 -8.61
C ALA A 9 5.03 -2.97 -9.76
N GLY A 10 4.88 -1.72 -10.23
CA GLY A 10 3.85 -1.36 -11.22
C GLY A 10 2.43 -1.34 -10.64
N VAL A 11 2.30 -1.04 -9.35
CA VAL A 11 1.03 -0.98 -8.61
C VAL A 11 0.60 0.47 -8.43
N GLU A 12 -0.69 0.72 -8.64
CA GLU A 12 -1.34 2.02 -8.49
C GLU A 12 -2.13 2.10 -7.18
N GLY A 13 -2.55 3.31 -6.79
CA GLY A 13 -3.40 3.53 -5.62
C GLY A 13 -2.99 4.70 -4.74
N SER A 14 -3.07 4.51 -3.42
CA SER A 14 -2.81 5.59 -2.47
C SER A 14 -2.35 5.10 -1.12
N ALA A 15 -1.70 5.98 -0.35
CA ALA A 15 -1.47 5.78 1.07
C ALA A 15 -1.82 7.05 1.84
N GLN A 16 -2.62 6.96 2.89
CA GLN A 16 -2.93 8.09 3.77
C GLN A 16 -2.73 7.74 5.24
N ASN A 17 -2.34 8.73 6.04
CA ASN A 17 -2.44 8.62 7.49
C ASN A 17 -3.89 8.84 7.93
N LEU A 18 -4.32 8.08 8.94
CA LEU A 18 -5.59 8.25 9.61
C LEU A 18 -5.38 8.99 10.95
N ASP A 19 -6.42 9.69 11.41
CA ASP A 19 -6.36 10.48 12.66
C ASP A 19 -6.12 9.62 13.91
N ASP A 20 -6.40 8.32 13.84
CA ASP A 20 -6.14 7.34 14.89
C ASP A 20 -4.70 6.79 14.90
N GLY A 21 -3.85 7.29 13.99
CA GLY A 21 -2.44 6.91 13.86
C GLY A 21 -2.20 5.66 13.01
N ARG A 22 -3.24 5.08 12.39
CA ARG A 22 -3.08 4.04 11.36
C ARG A 22 -2.69 4.64 10.01
N VAL A 23 -2.25 3.77 9.11
CA VAL A 23 -2.04 4.09 7.69
C VAL A 23 -2.99 3.21 6.90
N GLU A 24 -3.79 3.83 6.03
CA GLU A 24 -4.59 3.12 5.03
C GLU A 24 -3.84 3.13 3.70
N VAL A 25 -3.79 1.97 3.04
CA VAL A 25 -3.13 1.82 1.74
C VAL A 25 -4.07 1.11 0.77
N VAL A 26 -4.38 1.77 -0.34
CA VAL A 26 -5.09 1.19 -1.47
C VAL A 26 -4.06 0.75 -2.49
N LEU A 27 -4.17 -0.50 -2.95
CA LEU A 27 -3.28 -1.09 -3.95
C LEU A 27 -4.12 -1.71 -5.06
N GLU A 28 -3.87 -1.29 -6.30
CA GLU A 28 -4.55 -1.81 -7.49
C GLU A 28 -3.52 -2.18 -8.57
N GLY A 29 -3.66 -3.38 -9.13
CA GLY A 29 -2.76 -3.88 -10.16
C GLY A 29 -2.79 -5.40 -10.27
N ASP A 30 -1.78 -5.96 -10.94
CA ASP A 30 -1.59 -7.40 -11.00
C ASP A 30 -1.47 -8.01 -9.61
N ARG A 31 -2.18 -9.12 -9.37
CA ARG A 31 -2.26 -9.72 -8.03
C ARG A 31 -0.89 -10.03 -7.42
N ASP A 32 0.01 -10.63 -8.21
CA ASP A 32 1.37 -10.93 -7.74
C ASP A 32 2.17 -9.66 -7.40
N ALA A 33 1.90 -8.55 -8.09
CA ALA A 33 2.56 -7.27 -7.81
C ALA A 33 2.01 -6.63 -6.53
N VAL A 34 0.68 -6.63 -6.36
CA VAL A 34 0.00 -6.18 -5.15
C VAL A 34 0.47 -6.97 -3.94
N GLU A 35 0.53 -8.29 -4.02
CA GLU A 35 1.00 -9.16 -2.93
C GLU A 35 2.44 -8.83 -2.49
N ARG A 36 3.34 -8.48 -3.43
CA ARG A 36 4.70 -8.04 -3.07
C ARG A 36 4.71 -6.75 -2.26
N VAL A 37 3.85 -5.80 -2.59
CA VAL A 37 3.74 -4.54 -1.85
C VAL A 37 3.12 -4.78 -0.46
N ILE A 38 2.12 -5.66 -0.36
CA ILE A 38 1.52 -6.09 0.92
C ILE A 38 2.58 -6.73 1.83
N GLU A 39 3.41 -7.62 1.29
CA GLU A 39 4.51 -8.24 2.05
C GLU A 39 5.51 -7.18 2.57
N TRP A 40 5.86 -6.20 1.75
CA TRP A 40 6.70 -5.08 2.20
C TRP A 40 6.03 -4.27 3.31
N CYS A 41 4.72 -4.03 3.23
CA CYS A 41 3.96 -3.30 4.25
C CYS A 41 4.00 -3.98 5.63
N ARG A 42 4.32 -5.27 5.74
CA ARG A 42 4.54 -5.93 7.04
C ARG A 42 5.77 -5.41 7.77
N GLN A 43 6.78 -4.95 7.04
CA GLN A 43 7.99 -4.34 7.60
C GLN A 43 7.87 -2.82 7.63
N GLY A 44 7.35 -2.24 6.54
CA GLY A 44 7.27 -0.80 6.34
C GLY A 44 8.62 -0.16 5.97
N PRO A 45 8.66 1.17 5.86
CA PRO A 45 9.90 1.90 5.59
C PRO A 45 10.87 1.84 6.78
N GLU A 46 12.13 2.23 6.55
CA GLU A 46 13.13 2.32 7.62
C GLU A 46 12.61 3.16 8.80
N GLY A 47 12.74 2.64 10.01
CA GLY A 47 12.26 3.27 11.23
C GLY A 47 10.77 3.04 11.55
N ALA A 48 10.00 2.41 10.66
CA ALA A 48 8.62 2.03 10.96
C ALA A 48 8.55 0.81 11.89
N ARG A 49 7.46 0.73 12.67
CA ARG A 49 7.13 -0.44 13.49
C ARG A 49 5.68 -0.81 13.29
N VAL A 50 5.42 -1.70 12.34
CA VAL A 50 4.09 -2.20 12.02
C VAL A 50 3.66 -3.22 13.08
N LYS A 51 2.54 -2.94 13.77
CA LYS A 51 2.02 -3.81 14.84
C LYS A 51 1.11 -4.92 14.30
N SER A 52 0.33 -4.60 13.27
CA SER A 52 -0.61 -5.48 12.62
C SER A 52 -0.82 -5.01 11.18
N LEU A 53 -1.21 -5.93 10.31
CA LEU A 53 -1.60 -5.66 8.93
C LEU A 53 -2.94 -6.35 8.68
N GLU A 54 -3.92 -5.60 8.22
CA GLU A 54 -5.23 -6.08 7.80
C GLU A 54 -5.32 -5.89 6.28
N VAL A 55 -5.86 -6.89 5.58
CA VAL A 55 -5.95 -6.89 4.11
C VAL A 55 -7.37 -7.30 3.74
N ASP A 56 -8.02 -6.44 2.96
CA ASP A 56 -9.35 -6.65 2.42
C ASP A 56 -9.28 -6.57 0.89
N ASP A 57 -9.69 -7.65 0.20
CA ASP A 57 -9.76 -7.69 -1.25
C ASP A 57 -10.98 -6.90 -1.76
N GLU A 58 -10.74 -5.96 -2.67
CA GLU A 58 -11.77 -5.14 -3.28
C GLU A 58 -11.80 -5.26 -4.81
N ARG A 59 -12.88 -4.79 -5.43
CA ARG A 59 -12.93 -4.67 -6.89
C ARG A 59 -12.07 -3.48 -7.34
N PRO A 60 -11.31 -3.61 -8.45
CA PRO A 60 -10.58 -2.49 -9.05
C PRO A 60 -11.50 -1.30 -9.33
N ARG A 61 -11.04 -0.11 -8.97
CA ARG A 61 -11.74 1.18 -9.15
C ARG A 61 -11.18 1.97 -10.33
N GLY A 62 -10.06 1.54 -10.92
CA GLY A 62 -9.36 2.24 -11.99
C GLY A 62 -8.51 3.39 -11.45
N GLU A 63 -7.74 3.12 -10.40
CA GLU A 63 -6.78 4.08 -9.86
C GLU A 63 -5.79 4.54 -10.95
N SER A 64 -5.09 5.66 -10.75
CA SER A 64 -4.12 6.16 -11.72
C SER A 64 -2.92 6.78 -11.02
N GLY A 65 -1.77 6.15 -11.20
CA GLY A 65 -0.57 6.44 -10.43
C GLY A 65 -0.70 6.13 -8.94
N PHE A 66 0.21 6.67 -8.14
CA PHE A 66 0.24 6.45 -6.69
C PHE A 66 0.31 7.77 -5.93
N THR A 67 -0.70 8.05 -5.10
CA THR A 67 -0.84 9.31 -4.36
C THR A 67 -0.55 9.16 -2.85
N LEU A 68 -0.23 10.26 -2.19
CA LEU A 68 0.00 10.32 -0.74
C LEU A 68 -0.98 11.33 -0.12
N GLY A 69 -1.61 10.95 1.00
CA GLY A 69 -2.56 11.76 1.77
C GLY A 69 -2.09 12.10 3.18
#